data_AF-A0AAV4XN33-F1
#
_entry.id   AF-A0AAV4XN33-F1
#
_cell.length_a   1.000
_cell.length_b   1.000
_cell.length_c   1.000
_cell.angle_alpha   90.00
_cell.angle_beta   90.00
_cell.angle_gamma   90.00
#
_symmetry.space_group_name_H-M   'P 1'
#
loop_
_entity.id
_entity.type
_entity.pdbx_description
1 polymer ?
#
loop_
_entity_poly.entity_id
_entity_poly.type
_entity_poly.pdbx_seq_one_letter_code
_entity_poly.pdbx_strand_id
1 'polypeptide(L)'
;MLSIAATKVPSTITIPPKSSKKLVVRTAVHYSEPSSIPISETTKQKLESQSQMDLRNALDTDPLYLRMKHLWHSGFTISMSRAQGALNGDKINATLYYMMSNSRDFISETDVTPHERLSYQKYLYVPDKCYSGHHTLQASTLWSDLKTISEVNKVVHLWFLTLNKQGCHRLLLAGAEGVMQAMILSFGGFKFSDHHLEFDTEPKDLHRDYHFRRIIYGNSTHVNVSVVVQQDNKAIIYTALDRSDKDYYACDGGCLDPPVKLGSEPVQLPVKLTSPITAILYITADKQHMEELKHAIHVAEIVEAPPHEHHIIALHRHGHQLGGLPAFFWVSIAFLIAVFHLFLAKLIYNEYCGNQENLKSEDMLCDCKYLYV
;
A
#
# COMPACT_ATOMS: atom_id res chain seq x y z
N MET A 1 6.19 -40.92 -0.88
CA MET A 1 5.55 -41.34 -2.15
C MET A 1 4.65 -40.23 -2.63
N LEU A 2 4.51 -40.07 -3.95
CA LEU A 2 3.71 -39.04 -4.61
C LEU A 2 2.67 -39.73 -5.49
N SER A 3 1.41 -39.28 -5.42
CA SER A 3 0.34 -39.64 -6.34
C SER A 3 -0.14 -38.39 -7.06
N ILE A 4 -0.29 -38.48 -8.38
CA ILE A 4 -0.71 -37.37 -9.24
C ILE A 4 -1.89 -37.85 -10.08
N ALA A 5 -3.04 -37.22 -9.94
CA ALA A 5 -4.18 -37.38 -10.84
C ALA A 5 -4.28 -36.14 -11.74
N ALA A 6 -4.42 -36.34 -13.05
CA ALA A 6 -4.49 -35.24 -14.01
C ALA A 6 -5.57 -35.49 -15.07
N THR A 7 -6.20 -34.41 -15.55
CA THR A 7 -7.07 -34.48 -16.73
C THR A 7 -6.28 -34.90 -17.97
N LYS A 8 -6.86 -35.78 -18.79
CA LYS A 8 -6.24 -36.19 -20.05
C LYS A 8 -6.09 -35.00 -21.00
N VAL A 9 -4.85 -34.68 -21.36
CA VAL A 9 -4.52 -33.63 -22.32
C VAL A 9 -4.58 -34.21 -23.74
N PRO A 10 -5.34 -33.63 -24.68
CA PRO A 10 -5.38 -34.10 -26.06
C PRO A 10 -4.02 -33.87 -26.75
N SER A 11 -3.57 -34.84 -27.53
CA SER A 11 -2.30 -34.76 -28.28
C SER A 11 -2.36 -33.81 -29.48
N THR A 12 -3.56 -33.51 -29.97
CA THR A 12 -3.79 -32.58 -31.09
C THR A 12 -5.01 -31.70 -30.82
N ILE A 13 -4.94 -30.42 -31.22
CA ILE A 13 -6.03 -29.45 -31.06
C ILE A 13 -6.21 -28.72 -32.39
N THR A 14 -7.37 -28.87 -33.01
CA THR A 14 -7.75 -28.10 -34.19
C THR A 14 -8.38 -26.77 -33.78
N ILE A 15 -7.80 -25.66 -34.26
CA ILE A 15 -8.25 -24.28 -34.00
C ILE A 15 -8.69 -23.66 -35.34
N PRO A 16 -9.99 -23.43 -35.54
CA PRO A 16 -10.50 -22.73 -36.73
C PRO A 16 -9.93 -21.30 -36.88
N PRO A 17 -9.91 -20.75 -38.11
CA PRO A 17 -9.54 -19.34 -38.33
C PRO A 17 -10.38 -18.39 -37.47
N LYS A 18 -9.74 -17.37 -36.91
CA LYS A 18 -10.38 -16.36 -36.03
C LYS A 18 -11.07 -16.95 -34.79
N SER A 19 -10.68 -18.14 -34.33
CA SER A 19 -11.20 -18.74 -33.11
C SER A 19 -10.12 -18.93 -32.06
N SER A 20 -10.54 -19.00 -30.80
CA SER A 20 -9.69 -19.37 -29.67
C SER A 20 -10.26 -20.59 -28.97
N LYS A 21 -9.41 -21.55 -28.62
CA LYS A 21 -9.77 -22.65 -27.71
C LYS A 21 -9.02 -22.49 -26.40
N LYS A 22 -9.73 -22.64 -25.29
CA LYS A 22 -9.16 -22.68 -23.95
C LYS A 22 -9.11 -24.12 -23.47
N LEU A 23 -7.91 -24.64 -23.24
CA LEU A 23 -7.71 -25.92 -22.57
C LEU A 23 -7.44 -25.66 -21.09
N VAL A 24 -8.16 -26.34 -20.21
CA VAL A 24 -7.96 -26.26 -18.76
C VAL A 24 -7.46 -27.62 -18.29
N VAL A 25 -6.22 -27.68 -17.83
CA VAL A 25 -5.61 -28.89 -17.28
C VAL A 25 -5.67 -28.79 -15.77
N ARG A 26 -6.36 -29.73 -15.13
CA ARG A 26 -6.46 -29.80 -13.66
C ARG A 26 -5.64 -30.99 -13.18
N THR A 27 -4.94 -30.78 -12.07
CA THR A 27 -4.08 -31.78 -11.44
C THR A 27 -4.33 -31.77 -9.95
N ALA A 28 -4.49 -32.95 -9.36
CA ALA A 28 -4.48 -33.15 -7.91
C ALA A 28 -3.22 -33.92 -7.54
N VAL A 29 -2.52 -33.46 -6.51
CA VAL A 29 -1.25 -34.01 -6.06
C VAL A 29 -1.36 -34.33 -4.58
N HIS A 30 -1.18 -35.60 -4.23
CA HIS A 30 -1.08 -36.05 -2.84
C HIS A 30 0.27 -36.68 -2.60
N TYR A 31 0.87 -36.41 -1.44
CA TYR A 31 2.14 -37.00 -1.05
C TYR A 31 2.10 -37.49 0.38
N SER A 32 2.83 -38.58 0.64
CA SER A 32 3.08 -39.03 2.00
C SER A 32 4.19 -38.18 2.62
N GLU A 33 4.23 -38.13 3.95
CA GLU A 33 5.42 -37.67 4.66
C GLU A 33 6.66 -38.50 4.25
N PRO A 34 7.86 -37.90 4.30
CA PRO A 34 9.11 -38.64 4.10
C PRO A 34 9.23 -39.75 5.14
N SER A 35 9.40 -41.00 4.69
CA SER A 35 9.58 -42.16 5.55
C SER A 35 10.82 -42.93 5.11
N SER A 36 11.65 -43.34 6.07
CA SER A 36 12.77 -44.26 5.87
C SER A 36 12.32 -45.71 5.69
N ILE A 37 11.07 -46.03 6.05
CA ILE A 37 10.46 -47.35 5.94
C ILE A 37 9.68 -47.44 4.62
N PRO A 38 9.71 -48.59 3.92
CA PRO A 38 8.89 -48.84 2.73
C PRO A 38 7.42 -48.55 2.99
N ILE A 39 6.83 -47.69 2.16
CA ILE A 39 5.44 -47.26 2.29
C ILE A 39 4.51 -48.44 1.93
N SER A 40 3.55 -48.72 2.81
CA SER A 40 2.60 -49.83 2.63
C SER A 40 1.72 -49.64 1.39
N GLU A 41 1.30 -50.76 0.79
CA GLU A 41 0.38 -50.76 -0.36
C GLU A 41 -0.96 -50.07 -0.05
N THR A 42 -1.43 -50.19 1.20
CA THR A 42 -2.62 -49.50 1.70
C THR A 42 -2.48 -47.98 1.65
N THR A 43 -1.29 -47.45 1.93
CA THR A 43 -1.02 -46.01 1.85
C THR A 43 -1.02 -45.55 0.39
N LYS A 44 -0.51 -46.37 -0.53
CA LYS A 44 -0.53 -46.07 -1.97
C LYS A 44 -1.96 -45.93 -2.49
N GLN A 45 -2.79 -46.94 -2.24
CA GLN A 45 -4.18 -46.96 -2.66
C GLN A 45 -4.97 -45.79 -2.07
N LYS A 46 -4.70 -45.42 -0.81
CA LYS A 46 -5.29 -44.25 -0.17
C LYS A 46 -4.94 -42.96 -0.91
N LEU A 47 -3.65 -42.72 -1.20
CA LEU A 47 -3.19 -41.52 -1.90
C LEU A 47 -3.76 -41.42 -3.32
N GLU A 48 -3.86 -42.54 -4.02
CA GLU A 48 -4.49 -42.61 -5.35
C GLU A 48 -5.97 -42.28 -5.30
N SER A 49 -6.71 -42.89 -4.36
CA SER A 49 -8.13 -42.61 -4.17
C SER A 49 -8.39 -41.15 -3.82
N GLN A 50 -7.55 -40.55 -2.97
CA GLN A 50 -7.63 -39.13 -2.61
C GLN A 50 -7.36 -38.22 -3.82
N SER A 51 -6.29 -38.50 -4.56
CA SER A 51 -5.96 -37.73 -5.77
C SER A 51 -7.07 -37.77 -6.82
N GLN A 52 -7.69 -38.94 -7.03
CA GLN A 52 -8.81 -39.07 -7.96
C GLN A 52 -10.06 -38.35 -7.49
N MET A 53 -10.37 -38.43 -6.19
CA MET A 53 -11.52 -37.74 -5.59
C MET A 53 -11.39 -36.23 -5.71
N ASP A 54 -10.23 -35.68 -5.34
CA ASP A 54 -9.99 -34.24 -5.40
C ASP A 54 -9.95 -33.72 -6.84
N LEU A 55 -9.43 -34.50 -7.78
CA LEU A 55 -9.50 -34.14 -9.19
C LEU A 55 -10.95 -34.04 -9.69
N ARG A 56 -11.83 -34.96 -9.28
CA ARG A 56 -13.26 -34.92 -9.60
C ARG A 56 -13.93 -33.69 -8.98
N ASN A 57 -13.68 -33.43 -7.70
CA ASN A 57 -14.21 -32.25 -7.01
C ASN A 57 -13.73 -30.95 -7.68
N ALA A 58 -12.45 -30.87 -8.05
CA ALA A 58 -11.89 -29.71 -8.75
C ALA A 58 -12.46 -29.55 -10.17
N LEU A 59 -12.94 -30.62 -10.79
CA LEU A 59 -13.60 -30.55 -12.10
C LEU A 59 -14.96 -29.84 -12.02
N ASP A 60 -15.70 -30.10 -10.94
CA ASP A 60 -17.05 -29.57 -10.70
C ASP A 60 -17.06 -28.20 -10.00
N THR A 61 -15.94 -27.80 -9.39
CA THR A 61 -15.84 -26.55 -8.63
C THR A 61 -15.54 -25.33 -9.51
N ASP A 62 -16.08 -24.19 -9.09
CA ASP A 62 -15.81 -22.87 -9.62
C ASP A 62 -14.30 -22.53 -9.66
N PRO A 63 -13.82 -21.72 -10.62
CA PRO A 63 -12.40 -21.43 -10.76
C PRO A 63 -11.79 -20.79 -9.50
N LEU A 64 -10.54 -21.18 -9.17
CA LEU A 64 -9.70 -20.56 -8.12
C LEU A 64 -9.70 -19.02 -8.15
N TYR A 65 -9.85 -18.44 -9.35
CA TYR A 65 -9.98 -17.01 -9.57
C TYR A 65 -11.12 -16.36 -8.77
N LEU A 66 -12.27 -17.02 -8.59
CA LEU A 66 -13.40 -16.48 -7.83
C LEU A 66 -13.08 -16.37 -6.34
N ARG A 67 -12.38 -17.36 -5.77
CA ARG A 67 -11.91 -17.32 -4.37
C ARG A 67 -10.90 -16.19 -4.16
N MET A 68 -9.93 -16.09 -5.07
CA MET A 68 -8.96 -15.00 -5.05
C MET A 68 -9.67 -13.63 -5.14
N LYS A 69 -10.67 -13.49 -6.00
CA LYS A 69 -11.47 -12.26 -6.13
C LYS A 69 -12.13 -11.85 -4.81
N HIS A 70 -12.59 -12.81 -4.00
CA HIS A 70 -13.17 -12.51 -2.70
C HIS A 70 -12.15 -11.93 -1.71
N LEU A 71 -10.93 -12.48 -1.67
CA LEU A 71 -9.84 -11.97 -0.83
C LEU A 71 -9.45 -10.52 -1.17
N TRP A 72 -9.55 -10.13 -2.45
CA TRP A 72 -9.20 -8.78 -2.93
C TRP A 72 -10.29 -7.72 -2.71
N HIS A 73 -11.42 -8.04 -2.06
CA HIS A 73 -12.39 -7.02 -1.68
C HIS A 73 -11.82 -6.05 -0.64
N SER A 74 -11.05 -6.56 0.31
CA SER A 74 -10.23 -5.73 1.19
C SER A 74 -8.90 -5.43 0.50
N GLY A 75 -8.35 -4.24 0.73
CA GLY A 75 -7.06 -3.91 0.17
C GLY A 75 -6.64 -2.48 0.41
N PHE A 76 -5.44 -2.17 -0.08
CA PHE A 76 -4.87 -0.84 -0.03
C PHE A 76 -4.49 -0.37 -1.43
N THR A 77 -4.63 0.92 -1.69
CA THR A 77 -4.15 1.54 -2.92
C THR A 77 -3.55 2.90 -2.60
N ILE A 78 -2.47 3.20 -3.30
CA ILE A 78 -1.71 4.43 -3.16
C ILE A 78 -1.56 5.05 -4.55
N SER A 79 -1.75 6.37 -4.69
CA SER A 79 -1.60 7.04 -5.98
C SER A 79 -0.17 6.93 -6.51
N MET A 80 -0.01 6.71 -7.81
CA MET A 80 1.30 6.44 -8.43
C MET A 80 2.29 7.58 -8.17
N SER A 81 3.48 7.23 -7.67
CA SER A 81 4.60 8.14 -7.47
C SER A 81 5.67 7.93 -8.53
N ARG A 82 6.11 9.04 -9.14
CA ARG A 82 7.23 9.08 -10.08
C ARG A 82 8.59 9.34 -9.41
N ALA A 83 8.60 9.60 -8.10
CA ALA A 83 9.83 9.76 -7.35
C ALA A 83 10.68 8.48 -7.41
N GLN A 84 12.00 8.64 -7.54
CA GLN A 84 12.92 7.52 -7.62
C GLN A 84 12.84 6.64 -6.37
N GLY A 85 12.72 5.32 -6.57
CA GLY A 85 12.65 4.35 -5.47
C GLY A 85 11.34 4.38 -4.66
N ALA A 86 10.34 5.14 -5.09
CA ALA A 86 9.06 5.20 -4.38
C ALA A 86 8.30 3.86 -4.44
N LEU A 87 7.68 3.52 -3.32
CA LEU A 87 6.76 2.39 -3.24
C LEU A 87 5.47 2.69 -4.02
N ASN A 88 5.09 1.78 -4.91
CA ASN A 88 3.91 1.90 -5.76
C ASN A 88 3.01 0.67 -5.67
N GLY A 89 1.80 0.79 -6.21
CA GLY A 89 0.75 -0.22 -6.10
C GLY A 89 1.12 -1.58 -6.69
N ASP A 90 1.98 -1.63 -7.71
CA ASP A 90 2.49 -2.86 -8.30
C ASP A 90 3.26 -3.71 -7.28
N LYS A 91 4.21 -3.09 -6.56
CA LYS A 91 5.00 -3.76 -5.54
C LYS A 91 4.16 -4.13 -4.32
N ILE A 92 3.25 -3.26 -3.90
CA ILE A 92 2.32 -3.53 -2.80
C ILE A 92 1.44 -4.75 -3.14
N ASN A 93 0.81 -4.75 -4.32
CA ASN A 93 -0.08 -5.84 -4.74
C ASN A 93 0.67 -7.16 -4.92
N ALA A 94 1.90 -7.12 -5.46
CA ALA A 94 2.75 -8.30 -5.56
C ALA A 94 3.08 -8.87 -4.17
N THR A 95 3.48 -8.01 -3.22
CA THR A 95 3.75 -8.44 -1.84
C THR A 95 2.51 -9.01 -1.16
N LEU A 96 1.35 -8.33 -1.26
CA LEU A 96 0.07 -8.83 -0.73
C LEU A 96 -0.29 -10.19 -1.31
N TYR A 97 -0.11 -10.36 -2.63
CA TYR A 97 -0.35 -11.63 -3.31
C TYR A 97 0.52 -12.76 -2.73
N TYR A 98 1.83 -12.53 -2.56
CA TYR A 98 2.71 -13.53 -1.98
C TYR A 98 2.41 -13.82 -0.51
N MET A 99 2.05 -12.81 0.28
CA MET A 99 1.66 -12.98 1.68
C MET A 99 0.40 -13.83 1.82
N MET A 100 -0.64 -13.52 1.06
CA MET A 100 -1.88 -14.32 1.06
C MET A 100 -1.66 -15.71 0.49
N SER A 101 -0.85 -15.87 -0.55
CA SER A 101 -0.59 -17.19 -1.16
C SER A 101 0.22 -18.11 -0.25
N ASN A 102 0.95 -17.56 0.74
CA ASN A 102 1.63 -18.31 1.78
C ASN A 102 0.77 -18.49 3.05
N SER A 103 -0.52 -18.14 2.97
CA SER A 103 -1.47 -18.26 4.06
C SER A 103 -2.65 -19.13 3.63
N ARG A 104 -3.10 -20.01 4.53
CA ARG A 104 -4.26 -20.85 4.25
C ARG A 104 -5.54 -20.03 4.33
N ASP A 105 -6.51 -20.28 3.44
CA ASP A 105 -7.81 -19.61 3.44
C ASP A 105 -8.87 -20.51 4.11
N PHE A 106 -8.83 -20.57 5.44
CA PHE A 106 -9.72 -21.43 6.22
C PHE A 106 -11.21 -21.11 6.03
N ILE A 107 -11.54 -19.86 5.67
CA ILE A 107 -12.92 -19.40 5.56
C ILE A 107 -13.56 -19.97 4.29
N SER A 108 -12.82 -19.97 3.17
CA SER A 108 -13.30 -20.45 1.87
C SER A 108 -13.10 -21.95 1.63
N GLU A 109 -12.37 -22.64 2.50
CA GLU A 109 -12.13 -24.08 2.37
C GLU A 109 -13.36 -24.91 2.71
N THR A 110 -13.57 -25.98 1.92
CA THR A 110 -14.70 -26.91 2.07
C THR A 110 -14.49 -27.90 3.20
N ASP A 111 -13.23 -28.24 3.49
CA ASP A 111 -12.87 -29.33 4.40
C ASP A 111 -12.79 -28.88 5.87
N VAL A 112 -12.95 -27.58 6.12
CA VAL A 112 -12.98 -26.98 7.46
C VAL A 112 -14.39 -27.12 8.05
N THR A 113 -14.47 -27.66 9.26
CA THR A 113 -15.75 -27.85 9.94
C THR A 113 -16.40 -26.50 10.28
N PRO A 114 -17.74 -26.42 10.39
CA PRO A 114 -18.41 -25.18 10.78
C PRO A 114 -17.91 -24.58 12.10
N HIS A 115 -17.55 -25.43 13.08
CA HIS A 115 -17.03 -25.00 14.38
C HIS A 115 -15.63 -24.38 14.28
N GLU A 116 -14.73 -24.99 13.50
CA GLU A 116 -13.40 -24.42 13.23
C GLU A 116 -13.50 -23.11 12.46
N ARG A 117 -14.38 -23.05 11.45
CA ARG A 117 -14.64 -21.83 10.66
C ARG A 117 -15.08 -20.67 11.57
N LEU A 118 -15.99 -20.92 12.52
CA LEU A 118 -16.40 -19.93 13.52
C LEU A 118 -15.23 -19.47 14.40
N SER A 119 -14.32 -20.38 14.74
CA SER A 119 -13.14 -20.07 15.55
C SER A 119 -12.18 -19.13 14.80
N TYR A 120 -11.95 -19.37 13.51
CA TYR A 120 -11.13 -18.49 12.67
C TYR A 120 -11.78 -17.13 12.44
N GLN A 121 -13.10 -17.09 12.20
CA GLN A 121 -13.87 -15.85 12.09
C GLN A 121 -13.78 -15.00 13.36
N LYS A 122 -13.81 -15.63 14.54
CA LYS A 122 -13.63 -14.90 15.81
C LYS A 122 -12.28 -14.20 15.91
N TYR A 123 -11.22 -14.78 15.36
CA TYR A 123 -9.91 -14.12 15.31
C TYR A 123 -9.88 -12.91 14.38
N LEU A 124 -10.70 -12.92 13.33
CA LEU A 124 -10.84 -11.81 12.37
C LEU A 124 -11.65 -10.64 12.95
N TYR A 125 -12.76 -10.94 13.63
CA TYR A 125 -13.72 -9.92 14.11
C TYR A 125 -13.40 -9.33 15.47
N VAL A 126 -12.62 -10.06 16.27
CA VAL A 126 -12.10 -9.59 17.57
C VAL A 126 -10.58 -9.66 17.52
N PRO A 127 -9.94 -8.80 16.69
CA PRO A 127 -8.51 -8.66 16.74
C PRO A 127 -8.12 -8.10 18.12
N ASP A 128 -6.98 -8.56 18.66
CA ASP A 128 -6.36 -7.89 19.80
C ASP A 128 -5.82 -6.51 19.35
N LYS A 129 -4.90 -5.91 20.12
CA LYS A 129 -4.25 -4.61 19.84
C LYS A 129 -3.30 -4.64 18.63
N CYS A 130 -3.78 -5.15 17.50
CA CYS A 130 -3.13 -5.08 16.20
C CYS A 130 -3.58 -3.79 15.48
N TYR A 131 -2.69 -2.98 14.92
CA TYR A 131 -1.25 -3.12 14.84
C TYR A 131 -0.57 -2.14 15.82
N SER A 132 0.45 -2.57 16.55
CA SER A 132 1.07 -1.78 17.65
C SER A 132 2.40 -1.12 17.27
N GLY A 133 2.53 -0.57 16.06
CA GLY A 133 3.75 0.09 15.60
C GLY A 133 3.50 1.22 14.60
N HIS A 134 4.58 1.81 14.07
CA HIS A 134 4.49 2.82 13.01
C HIS A 134 4.09 2.21 11.66
N HIS A 135 3.50 3.03 10.79
CA HIS A 135 3.13 2.62 9.45
C HIS A 135 4.32 2.02 8.68
N THR A 136 4.02 0.98 7.91
CA THR A 136 5.02 0.14 7.25
C THR A 136 5.36 0.59 5.83
N LEU A 137 4.72 1.65 5.32
CA LEU A 137 4.95 2.13 3.95
C LEU A 137 6.38 2.64 3.73
N GLN A 138 7.01 3.17 4.78
CA GLN A 138 8.41 3.64 4.75
C GLN A 138 9.42 2.57 5.20
N ALA A 139 8.96 1.38 5.61
CA ALA A 139 9.84 0.31 6.09
C ALA A 139 10.52 -0.43 4.92
N SER A 140 11.60 0.16 4.38
CA SER A 140 12.30 -0.33 3.19
C SER A 140 12.71 -1.81 3.24
N THR A 141 13.00 -2.34 4.43
CA THR A 141 13.36 -3.76 4.66
C THR A 141 12.23 -4.74 4.33
N LEU A 142 10.97 -4.29 4.41
CA LEU A 142 9.78 -5.08 4.08
C LEU A 142 9.46 -5.07 2.58
N TRP A 143 10.10 -4.17 1.83
CA TRP A 143 9.84 -3.93 0.41
C TRP A 143 11.09 -4.25 -0.41
N SER A 144 11.47 -5.52 -0.54
CA SER A 144 12.58 -5.92 -1.43
C SER A 144 12.10 -6.33 -2.83
N ASP A 145 13.04 -6.69 -3.70
CA ASP A 145 12.73 -7.29 -5.00
C ASP A 145 12.02 -8.64 -4.81
N LEU A 146 11.21 -9.05 -5.78
CA LEU A 146 10.37 -10.26 -5.76
C LEU A 146 10.63 -11.14 -7.00
N LYS A 147 11.84 -11.04 -7.57
CA LYS A 147 12.21 -11.74 -8.82
C LYS A 147 12.57 -13.20 -8.59
N THR A 148 13.12 -13.54 -7.43
CA THR A 148 13.53 -14.91 -7.11
C THR A 148 12.73 -15.49 -5.95
N ILE A 149 12.59 -16.82 -5.93
CA ILE A 149 11.89 -17.54 -4.84
C ILE A 149 12.55 -17.27 -3.49
N SER A 150 13.89 -17.17 -3.45
CA SER A 150 14.63 -16.86 -2.22
C SER A 150 14.27 -15.50 -1.65
N GLU A 151 14.17 -14.48 -2.52
CA GLU A 151 13.76 -13.14 -2.11
C GLU A 151 12.30 -13.10 -1.65
N VAL A 152 11.40 -13.76 -2.38
CA VAL A 152 9.99 -13.89 -1.98
C VAL A 152 9.87 -14.52 -0.60
N ASN A 153 10.55 -15.65 -0.36
CA ASN A 153 10.52 -16.33 0.94
C ASN A 153 11.05 -15.45 2.08
N LYS A 154 12.12 -14.67 1.81
CA LYS A 154 12.68 -13.72 2.77
C LYS A 154 11.68 -12.61 3.10
N VAL A 155 11.05 -12.00 2.09
CA VAL A 155 10.05 -10.94 2.27
C VAL A 155 8.88 -11.46 3.09
N VAL A 156 8.33 -12.60 2.70
CA VAL A 156 7.19 -13.23 3.37
C VAL A 156 7.53 -13.52 4.84
N HIS A 157 8.71 -14.07 5.10
CA HIS A 157 9.17 -14.33 6.47
C HIS A 157 9.27 -13.04 7.31
N LEU A 158 9.87 -11.98 6.76
CA LEU A 158 10.00 -10.69 7.45
C LEU A 158 8.64 -10.04 7.75
N TRP A 159 7.69 -10.12 6.81
CA TRP A 159 6.33 -9.63 7.03
C TRP A 159 5.61 -10.40 8.14
N PHE A 160 5.61 -11.73 8.09
CA PHE A 160 5.00 -12.54 9.16
C PHE A 160 5.63 -12.25 10.52
N LEU A 161 6.96 -12.15 10.57
CA LEU A 161 7.68 -11.79 11.79
C LEU A 161 7.24 -10.41 12.31
N THR A 162 7.17 -9.41 11.42
CA THR A 162 6.81 -8.04 11.78
C THR A 162 5.38 -7.96 12.31
N LEU A 163 4.41 -8.51 11.59
CA LEU A 163 3.01 -8.51 12.00
C LEU A 163 2.81 -9.24 13.33
N ASN A 164 3.48 -10.37 13.53
CA ASN A 164 3.40 -11.13 14.77
C ASN A 164 3.98 -10.33 15.96
N LYS A 165 5.16 -9.71 15.77
CA LYS A 165 5.79 -8.87 16.80
C LYS A 165 5.00 -7.60 17.13
N GLN A 166 4.16 -7.14 16.21
CA GLN A 166 3.31 -5.95 16.37
C GLN A 166 1.85 -6.29 16.75
N GLY A 167 1.64 -7.42 17.43
CA GLY A 167 0.35 -7.77 18.05
C GLY A 167 -0.66 -8.50 17.15
N CYS A 168 -0.36 -8.69 15.86
CA CYS A 168 -1.33 -9.23 14.89
C CYS A 168 -1.43 -10.76 14.86
N HIS A 169 -0.86 -11.47 15.84
CA HIS A 169 -0.83 -12.93 15.90
C HIS A 169 -2.20 -13.62 15.68
N ARG A 170 -3.29 -13.12 16.29
CA ARG A 170 -4.64 -13.67 16.08
C ARG A 170 -5.13 -13.48 14.64
N LEU A 171 -4.91 -12.32 14.04
CA LEU A 171 -5.25 -12.11 12.63
C LEU A 171 -4.47 -13.07 11.73
N LEU A 172 -3.19 -13.33 12.03
CA LEU A 172 -2.42 -14.33 11.27
C LEU A 172 -3.02 -15.74 11.39
N LEU A 173 -3.58 -16.11 12.55
CA LEU A 173 -4.28 -17.39 12.75
C LEU A 173 -5.60 -17.48 11.99
N ALA A 174 -6.23 -16.35 11.62
CA ALA A 174 -7.44 -16.34 10.80
C ALA A 174 -7.18 -16.70 9.33
N GLY A 175 -5.91 -16.82 8.91
CA GLY A 175 -5.53 -17.21 7.56
C GLY A 175 -5.42 -16.02 6.60
N ALA A 176 -5.65 -16.26 5.31
CA ALA A 176 -5.41 -15.28 4.25
C ALA A 176 -6.17 -13.94 4.46
N GLU A 177 -7.43 -13.97 4.87
CA GLU A 177 -8.21 -12.73 5.17
C GLU A 177 -7.61 -11.95 6.33
N GLY A 178 -7.20 -12.63 7.40
CA GLY A 178 -6.58 -11.98 8.54
C GLY A 178 -5.18 -11.43 8.24
N VAL A 179 -4.41 -12.10 7.38
CA VAL A 179 -3.14 -11.57 6.87
C VAL A 179 -3.36 -10.30 6.04
N MET A 180 -4.34 -10.29 5.14
CA MET A 180 -4.73 -9.10 4.40
C MET A 180 -5.11 -7.95 5.34
N GLN A 181 -5.99 -8.21 6.31
CA GLN A 181 -6.40 -7.22 7.31
C GLN A 181 -5.19 -6.69 8.10
N ALA A 182 -4.33 -7.56 8.62
CA ALA A 182 -3.15 -7.16 9.40
C ALA A 182 -2.18 -6.28 8.59
N MET A 183 -2.00 -6.57 7.30
CA MET A 183 -1.18 -5.74 6.42
C MET A 183 -1.83 -4.38 6.11
N ILE A 184 -3.14 -4.34 5.83
CA ILE A 184 -3.86 -3.08 5.64
C ILE A 184 -3.73 -2.19 6.88
N LEU A 185 -3.87 -2.77 8.08
CA LEU A 185 -3.68 -2.05 9.32
C LEU A 185 -2.25 -1.52 9.44
N SER A 186 -1.25 -2.36 9.16
CA SER A 186 0.16 -1.96 9.24
C SER A 186 0.55 -0.90 8.21
N PHE A 187 -0.13 -0.80 7.06
CA PHE A 187 0.16 0.22 6.05
C PHE A 187 -0.25 1.62 6.51
N GLY A 188 -1.37 1.74 7.22
CA GLY A 188 -1.83 3.02 7.78
C GLY A 188 -1.40 3.27 9.22
N GLY A 189 -0.72 2.33 9.88
CA GLY A 189 -0.57 2.41 11.33
C GLY A 189 -1.94 2.38 12.04
N PHE A 190 -2.92 1.68 11.47
CA PHE A 190 -4.20 1.51 12.13
C PHE A 190 -4.07 0.59 13.32
N LYS A 191 -4.75 0.94 14.40
CA LYS A 191 -4.67 0.22 15.66
C LYS A 191 -6.05 0.01 16.25
N PHE A 192 -6.36 -1.24 16.58
CA PHE A 192 -7.51 -1.55 17.41
C PHE A 192 -7.16 -1.30 18.87
N SER A 193 -7.93 -0.45 19.50
CA SER A 193 -8.07 -0.35 20.95
C SER A 193 -9.22 -1.25 21.40
N ASP A 194 -9.42 -1.33 22.71
CA ASP A 194 -10.49 -2.13 23.30
C ASP A 194 -11.88 -1.60 22.91
N HIS A 195 -11.98 -0.32 22.54
CA HIS A 195 -13.24 0.38 22.25
C HIS A 195 -13.31 1.07 20.89
N HIS A 196 -12.21 1.27 20.17
CA HIS A 196 -12.19 2.06 18.93
C HIS A 196 -11.04 1.67 17.99
N LEU A 197 -11.16 2.06 16.72
CA LEU A 197 -10.11 2.00 15.70
C LEU A 197 -9.45 3.37 15.58
N GLU A 198 -8.12 3.40 15.69
CA GLU A 198 -7.27 4.59 15.55
C GLU A 198 -6.55 4.53 14.19
N PHE A 199 -6.46 5.64 13.46
CA PHE A 199 -5.53 5.81 12.33
C PHE A 199 -4.31 6.59 12.84
N ASP A 200 -3.26 5.86 13.25
CA ASP A 200 -2.08 6.43 13.90
C ASP A 200 -0.96 6.70 12.88
N THR A 201 -1.17 7.72 12.05
CA THR A 201 -0.19 8.23 11.08
C THR A 201 0.00 9.72 11.27
N GLU A 202 1.23 10.21 11.08
CA GLU A 202 1.52 11.63 11.16
C GLU A 202 1.05 12.38 9.91
N PRO A 203 0.50 13.60 10.05
CA PRO A 203 0.08 14.40 8.90
C PRO A 203 1.18 14.59 7.83
N LYS A 204 2.46 14.69 8.23
CA LYS A 204 3.60 14.84 7.30
C LYS A 204 3.76 13.67 6.31
N ASP A 205 3.27 12.48 6.66
CA ASP A 205 3.37 11.28 5.85
C ASP A 205 2.22 11.14 4.82
N LEU A 206 1.24 12.05 4.83
CA LEU A 206 0.05 12.03 3.99
C LEU A 206 0.20 12.79 2.66
N HIS A 207 1.39 12.75 2.06
CA HIS A 207 1.72 13.47 0.84
C HIS A 207 1.25 12.77 -0.47
N ARG A 208 0.47 11.69 -0.35
CA ARG A 208 -0.10 10.91 -1.46
C ARG A 208 -1.51 10.47 -1.13
N ASP A 209 -2.27 10.13 -2.16
CA ASP A 209 -3.63 9.64 -1.99
C ASP A 209 -3.59 8.17 -1.55
N TYR A 210 -4.31 7.87 -0.48
CA TYR A 210 -4.40 6.54 0.12
C TYR A 210 -5.85 6.07 0.09
N HIS A 211 -6.07 4.80 -0.19
CA HIS A 211 -7.39 4.18 -0.17
C HIS A 211 -7.30 2.84 0.55
N PHE A 212 -7.78 2.81 1.79
CA PHE A 212 -7.95 1.61 2.58
C PHE A 212 -9.38 1.12 2.42
N ARG A 213 -9.54 -0.06 1.82
CA ARG A 213 -10.83 -0.65 1.51
C ARG A 213 -11.15 -1.78 2.47
N ARG A 214 -12.37 -1.74 2.98
CA ARG A 214 -13.03 -2.82 3.70
C ARG A 214 -12.19 -3.31 4.88
N ILE A 215 -11.76 -2.37 5.73
CA ILE A 215 -11.18 -2.67 7.03
C ILE A 215 -12.28 -3.32 7.87
N ILE A 216 -12.07 -4.56 8.29
CA ILE A 216 -13.04 -5.31 9.09
C ILE A 216 -12.99 -4.80 10.53
N TYR A 217 -14.12 -4.31 11.05
CA TYR A 217 -14.24 -3.83 12.42
C TYR A 217 -15.45 -4.45 13.11
N GLY A 218 -15.22 -5.26 14.15
CA GLY A 218 -16.30 -5.98 14.84
C GLY A 218 -16.89 -7.12 13.98
N ASN A 219 -18.17 -7.43 14.20
CA ASN A 219 -18.75 -8.72 13.77
C ASN A 219 -19.08 -8.79 12.27
N SER A 220 -19.28 -7.65 11.60
CA SER A 220 -19.44 -7.60 10.13
C SER A 220 -19.31 -6.20 9.51
N THR A 221 -18.83 -5.20 10.25
CA THR A 221 -18.71 -3.84 9.73
C THR A 221 -17.45 -3.70 8.89
N HIS A 222 -17.61 -3.01 7.76
CA HIS A 222 -16.53 -2.75 6.81
C HIS A 222 -16.34 -1.24 6.69
N VAL A 223 -15.18 -0.77 7.14
CA VAL A 223 -14.81 0.64 7.12
C VAL A 223 -13.94 0.92 5.90
N ASN A 224 -14.28 1.96 5.16
CA ASN A 224 -13.44 2.55 4.13
C ASN A 224 -12.84 3.83 4.66
N VAL A 225 -11.53 4.00 4.47
CA VAL A 225 -10.80 5.23 4.81
C VAL A 225 -10.00 5.62 3.58
N SER A 226 -10.17 6.86 3.13
CA SER A 226 -9.36 7.43 2.06
C SER A 226 -8.70 8.71 2.53
N VAL A 227 -7.46 8.93 2.11
CA VAL A 227 -6.75 10.20 2.24
C VAL A 227 -6.59 10.75 0.85
N VAL A 228 -6.98 12.00 0.64
CA VAL A 228 -6.85 12.68 -0.65
C VAL A 228 -6.08 13.99 -0.44
N VAL A 229 -5.03 14.17 -1.24
CA VAL A 229 -4.24 15.41 -1.26
C VAL A 229 -4.86 16.38 -2.25
N GLN A 230 -5.37 17.49 -1.72
CA GLN A 230 -6.05 18.52 -2.48
C GLN A 230 -5.09 19.36 -3.34
N GLN A 231 -5.65 20.28 -4.12
CA GLN A 231 -4.88 21.18 -4.99
C GLN A 231 -4.02 22.18 -4.20
N ASP A 232 -4.45 22.54 -2.99
CA ASP A 232 -3.73 23.39 -2.06
C ASP A 232 -2.66 22.63 -1.26
N ASN A 233 -2.38 21.37 -1.61
CA ASN A 233 -1.47 20.45 -0.93
C ASN A 233 -1.89 20.05 0.49
N LYS A 234 -3.14 20.30 0.91
CA LYS A 234 -3.65 19.77 2.18
C LYS A 234 -4.20 18.35 2.00
N ALA A 235 -3.97 17.51 3.00
CA ALA A 235 -4.56 16.18 3.07
C ALA A 235 -5.93 16.24 3.75
N ILE A 236 -6.90 15.51 3.21
CA ILE A 236 -8.24 15.36 3.79
C ILE A 236 -8.59 13.88 3.91
N ILE A 237 -9.27 13.52 4.99
CA ILE A 237 -9.74 12.16 5.25
C ILE A 237 -11.20 12.04 4.82
N TYR A 238 -11.52 10.97 4.10
CA TYR A 238 -12.88 10.53 3.83
C TYR A 238 -13.09 9.18 4.49
N THR A 239 -14.19 9.02 5.22
CA THR A 239 -14.55 7.74 5.84
C THR A 239 -16.00 7.37 5.57
N ALA A 240 -16.23 6.10 5.26
CA ALA A 240 -17.54 5.56 4.92
C ALA A 240 -17.65 4.10 5.41
N LEU A 241 -18.88 3.59 5.47
CA LEU A 241 -19.17 2.20 5.76
C LEU A 241 -19.78 1.52 4.54
N ASP A 242 -19.14 0.47 4.04
CA ASP A 242 -19.75 -0.37 2.98
C ASP A 242 -20.89 -1.24 3.55
N ARG A 243 -20.71 -1.65 4.79
CA ARG A 243 -21.64 -2.48 5.55
C ARG A 243 -21.46 -2.15 7.02
N SER A 244 -22.56 -2.07 7.76
CA SER A 244 -22.53 -1.92 9.21
C SER A 244 -23.53 -2.85 9.90
N ASP A 245 -23.17 -3.32 11.09
CA ASP A 245 -24.06 -4.07 11.99
C ASP A 245 -24.78 -3.17 13.01
N LYS A 246 -24.28 -1.93 13.19
CA LYS A 246 -24.80 -0.92 14.10
C LYS A 246 -24.35 0.48 13.67
N ASP A 247 -24.70 1.48 14.45
CA ASP A 247 -24.24 2.84 14.25
C ASP A 247 -22.76 2.97 14.64
N TYR A 248 -21.99 3.64 13.78
CA TYR A 248 -20.59 4.00 14.03
C TYR A 248 -20.43 5.51 13.92
N TYR A 249 -19.45 6.03 14.64
CA TYR A 249 -19.12 7.44 14.72
C TYR A 249 -17.64 7.63 14.51
N ALA A 250 -17.28 8.77 13.92
CA ALA A 250 -15.90 9.19 13.72
C ALA A 250 -15.63 10.57 14.30
N CYS A 251 -14.37 10.81 14.68
CA CYS A 251 -13.84 12.13 14.95
C CYS A 251 -12.41 12.24 14.42
N ASP A 252 -12.01 13.46 14.10
CA ASP A 252 -10.65 13.80 13.69
C ASP A 252 -9.70 13.91 14.89
N GLY A 253 -8.44 14.28 14.64
CA GLY A 253 -7.39 14.34 15.65
C GLY A 253 -7.79 15.09 16.92
N GLY A 254 -7.69 14.40 18.06
CA GLY A 254 -8.04 14.91 19.40
C GLY A 254 -9.53 15.02 19.72
N CYS A 255 -10.43 14.72 18.78
CA CYS A 255 -11.88 14.58 19.01
C CYS A 255 -12.53 15.74 19.78
N LEU A 256 -12.12 16.99 19.51
CA LEU A 256 -12.73 18.17 20.13
C LEU A 256 -14.14 18.44 19.61
N ASP A 257 -14.37 18.14 18.33
CA ASP A 257 -15.66 18.34 17.68
C ASP A 257 -16.61 17.17 17.98
N PRO A 258 -17.94 17.39 17.97
CA PRO A 258 -18.91 16.32 18.20
C PRO A 258 -18.71 15.14 17.23
N PRO A 259 -18.82 13.88 17.70
CA PRO A 259 -18.66 12.72 16.83
C PRO A 259 -19.67 12.72 15.67
N VAL A 260 -19.17 12.48 14.46
CA VAL A 260 -19.99 12.43 13.24
C VAL A 260 -20.43 11.00 12.98
N LYS A 261 -21.73 10.79 12.79
CA LYS A 261 -22.28 9.47 12.45
C LYS A 261 -21.86 9.06 11.04
N LEU A 262 -21.37 7.83 10.90
CA LEU A 262 -20.94 7.24 9.63
C LEU A 262 -22.11 6.52 8.93
N GLY A 263 -22.07 6.52 7.60
CA GLY A 263 -23.01 5.81 6.73
C GLY A 263 -22.33 5.36 5.44
N SER A 264 -23.11 5.04 4.41
CA SER A 264 -22.59 4.68 3.09
C SER A 264 -21.95 5.85 2.35
N GLU A 265 -22.47 7.06 2.59
CA GLU A 265 -21.90 8.28 2.01
C GLU A 265 -20.62 8.68 2.75
N PRO A 266 -19.52 8.96 2.03
CA PRO A 266 -18.26 9.39 2.65
C PRO A 266 -18.40 10.70 3.42
N VAL A 267 -18.04 10.66 4.69
CA VAL A 267 -17.90 11.83 5.55
C VAL A 267 -16.49 12.38 5.41
N GLN A 268 -16.40 13.69 5.21
CA GLN A 268 -15.15 14.42 5.12
C GLN A 268 -14.70 14.90 6.50
N LEU A 269 -13.45 14.64 6.86
CA LEU A 269 -12.82 15.07 8.10
C LEU A 269 -11.47 15.75 7.80
N PRO A 270 -11.17 16.91 8.41
CA PRO A 270 -9.87 17.56 8.23
C PRO A 270 -8.76 16.74 8.92
N VAL A 271 -7.56 16.77 8.36
CA VAL A 271 -6.38 16.24 9.06
C VAL A 271 -5.92 17.29 10.07
N LYS A 272 -5.81 16.91 11.35
CA LYS A 272 -5.31 17.79 12.42
C LYS A 272 -3.94 17.32 12.90
N LEU A 273 -3.08 18.28 13.23
CA LEU A 273 -1.81 18.07 13.91
C LEU A 273 -1.99 18.37 15.39
N THR A 274 -1.52 17.47 16.24
CA THR A 274 -1.64 17.54 17.70
C THR A 274 -0.26 17.60 18.36
N SER A 275 -0.19 18.23 19.54
CA SER A 275 1.02 18.25 20.38
C SER A 275 0.68 17.80 21.81
N PRO A 276 1.15 16.63 22.29
CA PRO A 276 1.92 15.61 21.57
C PRO A 276 1.12 14.98 20.41
N ILE A 277 1.83 14.28 19.52
CA ILE A 277 1.24 13.61 18.35
C ILE A 277 0.31 12.50 18.81
N THR A 278 -0.89 12.48 18.22
CA THR A 278 -1.94 11.48 18.41
C THR A 278 -2.51 11.04 17.07
N ALA A 279 -3.39 10.03 17.07
CA ALA A 279 -4.02 9.54 15.86
C ALA A 279 -4.86 10.64 15.18
N ILE A 280 -4.92 10.57 13.85
CA ILE A 280 -5.59 11.59 13.01
C ILE A 280 -7.07 11.28 12.76
N LEU A 281 -7.51 10.07 13.09
CA LEU A 281 -8.89 9.59 12.94
C LEU A 281 -9.18 8.54 14.00
N TYR A 282 -10.36 8.64 14.60
CA TYR A 282 -10.90 7.68 15.55
C TYR A 282 -12.26 7.21 15.05
N ILE A 283 -12.55 5.90 15.13
CA ILE A 283 -13.83 5.31 14.74
C ILE A 283 -14.30 4.34 15.82
N THR A 284 -15.55 4.48 16.28
CA THR A 284 -16.15 3.57 17.27
C THR A 284 -17.64 3.40 17.05
N ALA A 285 -18.20 2.31 17.57
CA ALA A 285 -19.64 2.14 17.71
C ALA A 285 -20.19 2.75 19.02
N ASP A 286 -19.34 3.04 20.00
CA ASP A 286 -19.72 3.59 21.30
C ASP A 286 -19.61 5.12 21.28
N LYS A 287 -20.75 5.79 21.04
CA LYS A 287 -20.81 7.25 20.99
C LYS A 287 -20.36 7.88 22.31
N GLN A 288 -20.74 7.30 23.44
CA GLN A 288 -20.41 7.85 24.76
C GLN A 288 -18.90 7.75 25.00
N HIS A 289 -18.31 6.60 24.71
CA HIS A 289 -16.84 6.43 24.76
C HIS A 289 -16.13 7.48 23.89
N MET A 290 -16.66 7.79 22.70
CA MET A 290 -16.07 8.82 21.84
C MET A 290 -16.16 10.23 22.43
N GLU A 291 -17.28 10.57 23.06
CA GLU A 291 -17.48 11.86 23.72
C GLU A 291 -16.60 12.02 24.96
N GLU A 292 -16.28 10.92 25.64
CA GLU A 292 -15.36 10.86 26.78
C GLU A 292 -13.89 10.87 26.33
N LEU A 293 -13.57 10.34 25.14
CA LEU A 293 -12.21 10.21 24.62
C LEU A 293 -11.47 11.54 24.55
N LYS A 294 -12.18 12.64 24.26
CA LYS A 294 -11.61 14.00 24.25
C LYS A 294 -11.00 14.42 25.59
N HIS A 295 -11.47 13.85 26.71
CA HIS A 295 -10.94 14.12 28.04
C HIS A 295 -9.74 13.23 28.39
N ALA A 296 -9.60 12.09 27.71
CA ALA A 296 -8.48 11.17 27.86
C ALA A 296 -7.31 11.50 26.92
N ILE A 297 -7.58 12.13 25.77
CA ILE A 297 -6.54 12.60 24.85
C ILE A 297 -5.92 13.88 25.42
N HIS A 298 -4.77 13.74 26.06
CA HIS A 298 -4.03 14.87 26.63
C HIS A 298 -3.21 15.58 25.55
N VAL A 299 -3.79 16.60 24.93
CA VAL A 299 -3.15 17.45 23.93
C VAL A 299 -3.13 18.91 24.41
N ALA A 300 -1.99 19.57 24.23
CA ALA A 300 -1.80 20.97 24.56
C ALA A 300 -2.28 21.88 23.42
N GLU A 301 -2.08 21.44 22.18
CA GLU A 301 -2.42 22.19 20.98
C GLU A 301 -2.99 21.26 19.91
N ILE A 302 -4.02 21.75 19.21
CA ILE A 302 -4.60 21.11 18.04
C ILE A 302 -4.77 22.17 16.96
N VAL A 303 -4.14 21.95 15.83
CA VAL A 303 -4.25 22.82 14.65
C VAL A 303 -4.57 21.97 13.43
N GLU A 304 -5.24 22.55 12.44
CA GLU A 304 -5.36 21.91 11.13
C GLU A 304 -3.96 21.70 10.55
N ALA A 305 -3.72 20.54 9.96
CA ALA A 305 -2.41 20.21 9.43
C ALA A 305 -2.01 21.20 8.32
N PRO A 306 -0.75 21.67 8.33
CA PRO A 306 -0.29 22.59 7.30
C PRO A 306 -0.26 21.89 5.93
N PRO A 307 -0.36 22.66 4.83
CA PRO A 307 -0.16 22.11 3.49
C PRO A 307 1.23 21.48 3.35
N HIS A 308 1.31 20.40 2.58
CA HIS A 308 2.59 19.80 2.23
C HIS A 308 3.44 20.73 1.37
N GLU A 309 4.75 20.65 1.56
CA GLU A 309 5.71 21.43 0.77
C GLU A 309 5.58 21.10 -0.71
N HIS A 310 5.49 22.14 -1.55
CA HIS A 310 5.21 21.98 -2.98
C HIS A 310 6.21 21.06 -3.68
N HIS A 311 7.49 21.12 -3.30
CA HIS A 311 8.53 20.31 -3.92
C HIS A 311 8.37 18.81 -3.63
N ILE A 312 7.81 18.42 -2.49
CA ILE A 312 7.53 17.02 -2.14
C ILE A 312 6.39 16.51 -3.04
N ILE A 313 5.30 17.26 -3.12
CA ILE A 313 4.16 16.91 -3.99
C ILE A 313 4.59 16.85 -5.46
N ALA A 314 5.38 17.83 -5.90
CA ALA A 314 5.94 17.87 -7.25
C ALA A 314 6.83 16.65 -7.54
N LEU A 315 7.69 16.26 -6.59
CA LEU A 315 8.54 15.09 -6.70
C LEU A 315 7.72 13.81 -6.90
N HIS A 316 6.65 13.61 -6.13
CA HIS A 316 5.80 12.43 -6.28
C HIS A 316 4.95 12.46 -7.57
N ARG A 317 4.38 13.60 -7.94
CA ARG A 317 3.54 13.72 -9.16
C ARG A 317 4.35 13.66 -10.45
N HIS A 318 5.53 14.29 -10.48
CA HIS A 318 6.30 14.51 -11.71
C HIS A 318 7.64 13.79 -11.76
N GLY A 319 8.18 13.35 -10.63
CA GLY A 319 9.47 12.64 -10.54
C GLY A 319 10.67 13.55 -10.34
N HIS A 320 10.45 14.87 -10.24
CA HIS A 320 11.49 15.86 -9.94
C HIS A 320 10.91 17.01 -9.11
N GLN A 321 11.76 17.62 -8.27
CA GLN A 321 11.36 18.70 -7.37
C GLN A 321 10.92 19.98 -8.11
N LEU A 322 11.42 20.19 -9.33
CA LEU A 322 11.11 21.38 -10.16
C LEU A 322 9.72 21.36 -10.84
N GLY A 323 8.86 20.40 -10.51
CA GLY A 323 7.45 20.36 -10.91
C GLY A 323 7.18 20.36 -12.41
N GLY A 324 7.07 19.18 -13.02
CA GLY A 324 6.39 18.89 -14.29
C GLY A 324 6.78 19.64 -15.58
N LEU A 325 7.56 20.71 -15.51
CA LEU A 325 7.92 21.54 -16.65
C LEU A 325 8.84 20.74 -17.59
N PRO A 326 8.51 20.65 -18.89
CA PRO A 326 9.28 19.85 -19.85
C PRO A 326 10.76 20.24 -19.85
N ALA A 327 11.66 19.28 -20.05
CA ALA A 327 13.11 19.54 -20.11
C ALA A 327 13.48 20.65 -21.12
N PHE A 328 12.72 20.77 -22.21
CA PHE A 328 12.89 21.85 -23.20
C PHE A 328 12.73 23.25 -22.61
N PHE A 329 11.85 23.45 -21.63
CA PHE A 329 11.67 24.74 -20.95
C PHE A 329 12.96 25.16 -20.24
N TRP A 330 13.59 24.23 -19.52
CA TRP A 330 14.85 24.49 -18.83
C TRP A 330 16.03 24.71 -19.78
N VAL A 331 16.09 23.97 -20.88
CA VAL A 331 17.08 24.19 -21.95
C VAL A 331 16.89 25.58 -22.58
N SER A 332 15.64 26.00 -22.81
CA SER A 332 15.34 27.33 -23.35
C SER A 332 15.75 28.45 -22.39
N ILE A 333 15.52 28.30 -21.08
CA ILE A 333 15.97 29.25 -20.06
C ILE A 333 17.50 29.33 -20.05
N ALA A 334 18.18 28.19 -20.00
CA ALA A 334 19.64 28.15 -19.99
C ALA A 334 20.23 28.80 -21.25
N PHE A 335 19.63 28.57 -22.41
CA PHE A 335 20.01 29.22 -23.67
C PHE A 335 19.83 30.74 -23.61
N LEU A 336 18.69 31.22 -23.11
CA LEU A 336 18.42 32.67 -22.99
C LEU A 336 19.41 33.33 -22.02
N ILE A 337 19.70 32.69 -20.89
CA ILE A 337 20.72 33.13 -19.93
C ILE A 337 22.08 33.22 -20.63
N ALA A 338 22.50 32.18 -21.36
CA ALA A 338 23.77 32.19 -22.07
C ALA A 338 23.86 33.32 -23.12
N VAL A 339 22.82 33.50 -23.94
CA VAL A 339 22.75 34.58 -24.93
C VAL A 339 22.81 35.95 -24.25
N PHE A 340 22.11 36.14 -23.14
CA PHE A 340 22.15 37.38 -22.37
C PHE A 340 23.56 37.66 -21.84
N HIS A 341 24.24 36.68 -21.26
CA HIS A 341 25.61 36.85 -20.76
C HIS A 341 26.61 37.11 -21.90
N LEU A 342 26.44 36.49 -23.06
CA LEU A 342 27.24 36.78 -24.26
C LEU A 342 27.01 38.21 -24.76
N PHE A 343 25.76 38.70 -24.72
CA PHE A 343 25.45 40.07 -25.10
C PHE A 343 26.05 41.08 -24.11
N LEU A 344 26.00 40.78 -22.81
CA LEU A 344 26.58 41.60 -21.76
C LEU A 344 28.11 41.63 -21.86
N ALA A 345 28.75 40.49 -22.11
CA ALA A 345 30.18 40.41 -22.39
C ALA A 345 30.56 41.17 -23.66
N LYS A 346 29.75 41.10 -24.72
CA LYS A 346 29.95 41.87 -25.95
C LYS A 346 29.83 43.38 -25.70
N LEU A 347 28.85 43.81 -24.89
CA LEU A 347 28.68 45.22 -24.52
C LEU A 347 29.91 45.73 -23.75
N ILE A 348 30.32 45.00 -22.70
CA ILE A 348 31.52 45.33 -21.92
C ILE A 348 32.75 45.37 -22.83
N TYR A 349 32.95 44.36 -23.68
CA TYR A 349 34.08 44.33 -24.61
C TYR A 349 34.06 45.50 -25.59
N ASN A 350 32.89 45.85 -26.14
CA ASN A 350 32.79 46.94 -27.10
C ASN A 350 32.98 48.31 -26.43
N GLU A 351 32.59 48.47 -25.16
CA GLU A 351 32.79 49.71 -24.40
C GLU A 351 34.25 49.86 -23.93
N TYR A 352 34.90 48.76 -23.54
CA TYR A 352 36.31 48.78 -23.08
C TYR A 352 37.34 48.71 -24.22
N CYS A 353 37.08 47.95 -25.29
CA CYS A 353 38.00 47.76 -26.42
C CYS A 353 37.58 48.52 -27.70
N GLY A 354 36.30 48.84 -27.89
CA GLY A 354 35.82 49.56 -29.08
C GLY A 354 36.14 51.05 -29.08
N ASN A 355 36.45 51.65 -27.93
CA ASN A 355 36.90 53.05 -27.85
C ASN A 355 38.35 53.27 -28.30
N GLN A 356 39.13 52.20 -28.58
CA GLN A 356 40.52 52.32 -29.03
C GLN A 356 40.68 52.43 -30.56
N GLU A 357 39.64 52.21 -31.38
CA GLU A 357 39.79 52.34 -32.83
C GLU A 357 39.81 53.80 -33.34
N ASN A 358 39.47 54.80 -32.51
CA ASN A 358 39.65 56.23 -32.83
C ASN A 358 40.99 56.82 -32.37
N LEU A 359 41.90 56.02 -31.80
CA LEU A 359 43.24 56.47 -31.42
C LEU A 359 44.29 55.48 -31.92
N LYS A 360 44.39 55.37 -33.25
CA LYS A 360 45.63 54.90 -33.90
C LYS A 360 46.55 56.09 -34.16
N SER A 361 47.33 56.44 -33.15
CA SER A 361 48.75 56.78 -33.33
C SER A 361 49.46 56.60 -32.00
N GLU A 362 50.48 55.74 -32.04
CA GLU A 362 51.57 55.55 -31.07
C GLU A 362 51.33 54.54 -29.91
N ASP A 363 52.01 53.40 -30.10
CA ASP A 363 52.77 52.62 -29.12
C ASP A 363 52.06 51.87 -27.98
N MET A 364 51.88 50.57 -28.24
CA MET A 364 52.31 49.44 -27.40
C MET A 364 52.47 49.69 -25.88
N LEU A 365 51.41 49.39 -25.12
CA LEU A 365 51.48 48.76 -23.79
C LEU A 365 50.06 48.36 -23.35
N CYS A 366 49.71 47.08 -23.56
CA CYS A 366 48.52 46.49 -22.96
C CYS A 366 48.87 46.15 -21.50
N ASP A 367 48.85 47.16 -20.63
CA ASP A 367 49.08 46.97 -19.19
C ASP A 367 47.74 46.63 -18.54
N CYS A 368 47.55 45.34 -18.24
CA CYS A 368 46.49 44.84 -17.37
C CYS A 368 46.65 45.45 -15.98
N LYS A 369 45.92 46.52 -15.69
CA LYS A 369 45.74 47.03 -14.33
C LYS A 369 44.26 47.21 -14.02
N TYR A 370 43.91 46.71 -12.84
CA TYR A 370 42.63 46.77 -12.13
C TYR A 370 41.67 45.58 -12.32
N LEU A 371 42.09 44.43 -11.77
CA LEU A 371 41.26 43.71 -10.80
C LEU A 371 41.21 44.51 -9.47
N TYR A 372 40.16 44.30 -8.67
CA TYR A 372 39.70 45.03 -7.47
C TYR A 372 38.82 46.23 -7.83
N VAL A 373 37.50 46.24 -7.61
CA VAL A 373 36.69 45.71 -6.49
C VAL A 373 35.41 45.04 -6.99
#